data_AF-A0A2W5A5C3-F1
#
_entry.id   AF-A0A2W5A5C3-F1
#
_cell.length_a   1.000
_cell.length_b   1.000
_cell.length_c   1.000
_cell.angle_alpha   90.00
_cell.angle_beta   90.00
_cell.angle_gamma   90.00
#
_symmetry.space_group_name_H-M   'P 1'
#
loop_
_entity.id
_entity.type
_entity.pdbx_description
1 polymer ?
#
loop_
_entity_poly.entity_id
_entity_poly.type
_entity_poly.pdbx_seq_one_letter_code
_entity_poly.pdbx_strand_id
1 'polypeptide(L)'
;MNPALANELAARAADGWHPVTLSEIKRQLRDLGYGLDRTLDCRSTAQIMTGPRAGKTYPTLSTGIKEADTGRSAFHFEARRDANFRTLQKLRFEVGLYAVLNGAILDV
;
A
#
# COMPACT_ATOMS: atom_id res chain seq x y z
N MET A 1 16.56 11.88 -8.37
CA MET A 1 15.71 11.00 -7.52
C MET A 1 16.12 11.21 -6.07
N ASN A 2 15.17 11.32 -5.12
CA ASN A 2 15.50 11.48 -3.69
C ASN A 2 16.34 10.27 -3.20
N PRO A 3 17.52 10.47 -2.58
CA PRO A 3 18.35 9.36 -2.08
C PRO A 3 17.62 8.41 -1.12
N ALA A 4 16.75 8.94 -0.27
CA ALA A 4 15.95 8.13 0.65
C ALA A 4 14.99 7.18 -0.10
N LEU A 5 14.36 7.68 -1.17
CA LEU A 5 13.52 6.87 -2.06
C LEU A 5 14.34 5.80 -2.78
N ALA A 6 15.47 6.17 -3.38
CA ALA A 6 16.31 5.23 -4.12
C ALA A 6 16.81 4.07 -3.23
N ASN A 7 17.24 4.40 -2.01
CA ASN A 7 17.68 3.39 -1.04
C ASN A 7 16.54 2.45 -0.62
N GLU A 8 15.33 2.97 -0.44
CA GLU A 8 14.18 2.14 -0.08
C GLU A 8 13.75 1.23 -1.22
N LEU A 9 13.74 1.73 -2.46
CA LEU A 9 13.43 0.89 -3.63
C LEU A 9 14.47 -0.23 -3.82
N ALA A 10 15.75 0.06 -3.62
CA ALA A 10 16.81 -0.95 -3.69
C ALA A 10 16.65 -2.02 -2.60
N ALA A 11 16.32 -1.62 -1.38
CA ALA A 11 16.08 -2.56 -0.28
C ALA A 11 14.85 -3.44 -0.54
N ARG A 12 13.74 -2.86 -0.96
CA ARG A 12 12.52 -3.61 -1.34
C ARG A 12 12.79 -4.60 -2.47
N ALA A 13 13.55 -4.20 -3.48
CA ALA A 13 13.95 -5.11 -4.55
C ALA A 13 14.81 -6.27 -4.03
N ALA A 14 15.73 -6.02 -3.09
CA ALA A 14 16.53 -7.07 -2.44
C ALA A 14 15.66 -8.02 -1.58
N ASP A 15 14.59 -7.51 -0.98
CA ASP A 15 13.60 -8.29 -0.22
C ASP A 15 12.60 -9.03 -1.14
N GLY A 16 12.75 -8.94 -2.47
CA GLY A 16 11.91 -9.61 -3.47
C GLY A 16 10.60 -8.89 -3.80
N TRP A 17 10.44 -7.64 -3.36
CA TRP A 17 9.25 -6.84 -3.65
C TRP A 17 9.38 -6.20 -5.03
N HIS A 18 8.32 -6.30 -5.82
CA HIS A 18 8.30 -5.77 -7.18
C HIS A 18 7.36 -4.56 -7.28
N PRO A 19 7.82 -3.44 -7.86
CA PRO A 19 6.96 -2.28 -8.08
C PRO A 19 5.89 -2.63 -9.11
N VAL A 20 4.65 -2.29 -8.82
CA VAL A 20 3.51 -2.40 -9.75
C VAL A 20 2.99 -1.02 -10.13
N THR A 21 2.17 -0.96 -11.18
CA THR A 21 1.52 0.30 -11.54
C THR A 21 0.33 0.59 -10.63
N LEU A 22 -0.07 1.85 -10.51
CA LEU A 22 -1.31 2.20 -9.81
C LEU A 22 -2.54 1.54 -10.46
N SER A 23 -2.53 1.38 -11.79
CA SER A 23 -3.60 0.70 -12.52
C SER A 23 -3.71 -0.78 -12.16
N GLU A 24 -2.56 -1.43 -11.95
CA GLU A 24 -2.47 -2.81 -11.46
C GLU A 24 -3.09 -2.95 -10.07
N ILE A 25 -2.69 -2.10 -9.12
CA ILE A 25 -3.29 -2.04 -7.77
C ILE A 25 -4.80 -1.85 -7.85
N LYS A 26 -5.26 -0.87 -8.65
CA LYS A 26 -6.69 -0.59 -8.81
C LYS A 26 -7.44 -1.77 -9.41
N ARG A 27 -6.83 -2.52 -10.32
CA ARG A 27 -7.44 -3.73 -10.91
C ARG A 27 -7.58 -4.81 -9.85
N GLN A 28 -6.51 -5.15 -9.15
CA GLN A 28 -6.54 -6.21 -8.13
C GLN A 28 -7.54 -5.91 -7.01
N LEU A 29 -7.63 -4.65 -6.55
CA LEU A 29 -8.65 -4.27 -5.57
C LEU A 29 -10.07 -4.39 -6.13
N ARG A 30 -10.30 -3.98 -7.37
CA ARG A 30 -11.61 -4.06 -8.03
C ARG A 30 -12.09 -5.52 -8.16
N ASP A 31 -11.18 -6.43 -8.51
CA ASP A 31 -11.47 -7.86 -8.63
C ASP A 31 -11.91 -8.47 -7.29
N LEU A 32 -11.52 -7.84 -6.17
CA LEU A 32 -11.95 -8.21 -4.82
C LEU A 32 -13.20 -7.45 -4.32
N GLY A 33 -13.75 -6.54 -5.12
CA GLY A 33 -14.87 -5.68 -4.71
C GLY A 33 -14.45 -4.48 -3.85
N TYR A 34 -13.22 -4.01 -3.98
CA TYR A 34 -12.69 -2.83 -3.28
C TYR A 34 -12.20 -1.76 -4.26
N GLY A 35 -11.97 -0.56 -3.74
CA GLY A 35 -11.29 0.53 -4.43
C GLY A 35 -10.42 1.34 -3.49
N LEU A 36 -9.46 2.07 -4.05
CA LEU A 36 -8.70 3.06 -3.29
C LEU A 36 -9.59 4.26 -2.97
N ASP A 37 -9.53 4.72 -1.73
CA ASP A 37 -10.17 5.96 -1.30
C ASP A 37 -9.16 7.11 -1.33
N ARG A 38 -8.99 7.69 -2.52
CA ARG A 38 -7.97 8.70 -2.81
C ARG A 38 -8.22 10.06 -2.14
N THR A 39 -9.38 10.25 -1.51
CA THR A 39 -9.66 11.41 -0.64
C THR A 39 -8.82 11.37 0.64
N LEU A 40 -8.32 10.19 1.02
CA LEU A 40 -7.47 9.95 2.17
C LEU A 40 -5.98 9.88 1.80
N ASP A 41 -5.61 10.30 0.59
CA ASP A 41 -4.22 10.39 0.17
C ASP A 41 -3.44 11.31 1.11
N CYS A 42 -2.45 10.76 1.80
CA CYS A 42 -1.59 11.50 2.71
C CYS A 42 -0.12 11.24 2.38
N ARG A 43 0.60 12.30 2.01
CA ARG A 43 2.05 12.24 1.82
C ARG A 43 2.76 12.49 3.12
N SER A 44 3.72 11.64 3.44
CA SER A 44 4.53 11.77 4.64
C SER A 44 5.91 11.14 4.46
N THR A 45 6.70 11.18 5.51
CA THR A 45 7.99 10.49 5.60
C THR A 45 7.83 9.36 6.61
N ALA A 46 7.86 8.12 6.13
CA ALA A 46 7.85 6.95 6.98
C ALA A 46 9.24 6.74 7.61
N GLN A 47 9.27 6.14 8.80
CA GLN A 47 10.48 5.67 9.46
C GLN A 47 10.40 4.17 9.72
N ILE A 48 11.47 3.45 9.42
CA ILE A 48 11.61 2.03 9.73
C ILE A 48 11.85 1.91 11.23
N MET A 49 10.98 1.18 11.93
CA MET A 49 11.00 1.13 13.40
C MET A 49 11.92 0.05 13.97
N THR A 50 12.14 -1.06 13.25
CA THR A 50 12.85 -2.24 13.75
C THR A 50 13.80 -2.83 12.70
N GLY A 51 14.66 -3.75 13.15
CA GLY A 51 15.60 -4.47 12.28
C GLY A 51 16.86 -3.67 11.89
N PRO A 52 17.71 -4.21 11.01
CA PRO A 52 19.01 -3.62 10.66
C PRO A 52 18.93 -2.22 10.03
N ARG A 53 17.76 -1.84 9.52
CA ARG A 53 17.50 -0.55 8.86
C ARG A 53 16.72 0.43 9.76
N ALA A 54 16.56 0.12 11.05
CA ALA A 54 15.85 0.99 11.99
C ALA A 54 16.39 2.43 11.96
N GLY A 55 15.48 3.41 12.04
CA GLY A 55 15.76 4.83 11.96
C GLY A 55 15.91 5.40 10.54
N LYS A 56 16.07 4.56 9.51
CA LYS A 56 16.03 5.01 8.11
C LYS A 56 14.63 5.48 7.74
N THR A 57 14.56 6.52 6.92
CA THR A 57 13.31 7.12 6.48
C THR A 57 13.14 7.04 4.96
N TYR A 58 11.90 7.11 4.50
CA TYR A 58 11.57 7.15 3.08
C TYR A 58 10.25 7.91 2.84
N PRO A 59 10.08 8.56 1.67
CA PRO A 59 8.84 9.23 1.33
C PRO A 59 7.74 8.21 1.02
N THR A 60 6.60 8.33 1.69
CA THR A 60 5.44 7.46 1.53
C THR A 60 4.19 8.25 1.16
N LEU A 61 3.27 7.58 0.50
CA LEU A 61 1.90 8.00 0.24
C LEU A 61 0.99 6.93 0.84
N SER A 62 0.32 7.22 1.94
CA SER A 62 -0.74 6.35 2.45
C SER A 62 -2.08 6.76 1.83
N THR A 63 -3.00 5.80 1.72
CA THR A 63 -4.36 6.04 1.22
C THR A 63 -5.34 5.08 1.89
N GLY A 64 -6.64 5.31 1.69
CA GLY A 64 -7.68 4.41 2.19
C GLY A 64 -8.03 3.30 1.21
N ILE A 65 -8.69 2.26 1.71
CA ILE A 65 -9.37 1.23 0.90
C ILE A 65 -10.83 1.21 1.33
N LYS A 66 -11.74 1.20 0.37
CA LYS A 66 -13.18 1.14 0.60
C LYS A 66 -13.83 0.03 -0.21
N GLU A 67 -14.93 -0.48 0.33
CA GLU A 67 -15.80 -1.42 -0.36
C GLU A 67 -16.45 -0.75 -1.57
N ALA A 68 -16.51 -1.45 -2.70
CA ALA A 68 -17.06 -0.93 -3.93
C ALA A 68 -18.58 -0.79 -3.90
N ASP A 69 -19.26 -1.66 -3.15
CA ASP A 69 -20.72 -1.72 -3.03
C ASP A 69 -21.28 -0.79 -1.96
N THR A 70 -20.67 -0.75 -0.77
CA THR A 70 -21.16 0.07 0.34
C THR A 70 -20.46 1.42 0.47
N GLY A 71 -19.29 1.58 -0.15
CA GLY A 71 -18.44 2.77 0.01
C GLY A 71 -17.78 2.90 1.39
N ARG A 72 -18.05 1.98 2.33
CA ARG A 72 -17.43 1.98 3.66
C ARG A 72 -15.95 1.70 3.56
N SER A 73 -15.15 2.26 4.47
CA SER A 73 -13.77 1.84 4.67
C SER A 73 -13.72 0.33 4.90
N ALA A 74 -12.77 -0.36 4.26
CA ALA A 74 -12.58 -1.80 4.43
C ALA A 74 -12.27 -2.18 5.90
N PHE A 75 -11.84 -1.21 6.70
CA PHE A 75 -11.49 -1.37 8.12
C PHE A 75 -12.58 -0.85 9.08
N HIS A 76 -13.73 -0.40 8.57
CA HIS A 76 -14.88 -0.06 9.39
C HIS A 76 -15.40 -1.30 10.14
N PHE A 77 -16.02 -1.14 11.32
CA PHE A 77 -16.47 -2.28 12.13
C PHE A 77 -17.60 -3.08 11.46
N GLU A 78 -18.45 -2.41 10.67
CA GLU A 78 -19.52 -3.03 9.85
C GLU A 78 -19.06 -3.49 8.47
N ALA A 79 -17.79 -3.32 8.12
CA ALA A 79 -17.27 -3.76 6.82
C ALA A 79 -17.27 -5.30 6.73
N ARG A 80 -17.36 -5.83 5.51
CA ARG A 80 -17.30 -7.26 5.22
C ARG A 80 -16.07 -7.92 5.84
N ARG A 81 -16.25 -9.15 6.32
CA ARG A 81 -15.19 -10.01 6.88
C ARG A 81 -15.16 -11.37 6.19
N ASP A 82 -15.58 -11.38 4.94
CA ASP A 82 -15.69 -12.53 4.06
C ASP A 82 -14.34 -12.98 3.48
N ALA A 83 -14.38 -13.90 2.52
CA ALA A 83 -13.19 -14.38 1.82
C ALA A 83 -12.44 -13.29 1.05
N ASN A 84 -13.14 -12.28 0.52
CA ASN A 84 -12.52 -11.16 -0.18
C ASN A 84 -11.74 -10.28 0.80
N PHE A 85 -12.28 -10.03 1.99
CA PHE A 85 -11.54 -9.32 3.04
C PHE A 85 -10.27 -10.07 3.44
N ARG A 86 -10.33 -11.40 3.62
CA ARG A 86 -9.14 -12.21 3.93
C ARG A 86 -8.09 -12.13 2.81
N THR A 87 -8.53 -12.14 1.56
CA THR A 87 -7.64 -12.00 0.40
C THR A 87 -7.01 -10.60 0.34
N LEU A 88 -7.79 -9.55 0.66
CA LEU A 88 -7.26 -8.19 0.82
C LEU A 88 -6.16 -8.16 1.90
N GLN A 89 -6.37 -8.77 3.08
CA GLN A 89 -5.35 -8.80 4.13
C GLN A 89 -4.04 -9.44 3.66
N LYS A 90 -4.12 -10.57 2.94
CA LYS A 90 -2.93 -11.22 2.36
C LYS A 90 -2.20 -10.34 1.36
N LEU A 91 -2.96 -9.66 0.49
CA LEU A 91 -2.39 -8.74 -0.50
C LEU A 91 -1.60 -7.60 0.17
N ARG A 92 -2.08 -7.13 1.34
CA ARG A 92 -1.43 -6.05 2.10
C ARG A 92 -0.18 -6.49 2.87
N PHE A 93 -0.27 -7.64 3.54
CA PHE A 93 0.77 -8.05 4.49
C PHE A 93 1.75 -9.09 3.97
N GLU A 94 1.33 -9.93 3.02
CA GLU A 94 2.15 -11.03 2.50
C GLU A 94 2.70 -10.72 1.11
N VAL A 95 1.88 -10.15 0.23
CA VAL A 95 2.30 -9.87 -1.17
C VAL A 95 3.06 -8.55 -1.29
N GLY A 96 2.73 -7.54 -0.47
CA GLY A 96 3.48 -6.28 -0.41
C GLY A 96 3.43 -5.47 -1.70
N LEU A 97 2.23 -5.25 -2.26
CA LEU A 97 2.10 -4.43 -3.47
C LEU A 97 2.43 -2.97 -3.18
N TYR A 98 3.33 -2.41 -3.98
CA TYR A 98 3.62 -1.00 -3.93
C TYR A 98 3.74 -0.36 -5.31
N ALA A 99 3.41 0.92 -5.39
CA ALA A 99 3.62 1.76 -6.57
C ALA A 99 4.41 3.00 -6.17
N VAL A 100 5.20 3.54 -7.11
CA VAL A 100 5.89 4.82 -6.90
C VAL A 100 5.09 5.91 -7.60
N LEU A 101 4.53 6.84 -6.83
CA LEU A 101 3.73 7.96 -7.33
C LEU A 101 4.37 9.28 -6.94
N ASN A 102 4.77 10.07 -7.95
CA ASN A 102 5.30 11.42 -7.78
C ASN A 102 6.39 11.51 -6.68
N GLY A 103 7.30 10.55 -6.66
CA GLY A 103 8.43 10.49 -5.73
C GLY A 103 8.12 9.95 -4.33
N ALA A 104 6.96 9.33 -4.12
CA ALA A 104 6.60 8.66 -2.86
C ALA A 104 6.12 7.23 -3.13
N ILE A 105 6.33 6.34 -2.16
CA ILE A 105 5.89 4.95 -2.24
C ILE A 105 4.47 4.83 -1.70
N LEU A 106 3.56 4.34 -2.52
CA LEU A 106 2.21 3.94 -2.13
C LEU A 106 2.21 2.44 -1.84
N ASP A 107 2.01 2.09 -0.57
CA ASP A 107 1.78 0.72 -0.12
C ASP A 107 0.28 0.45 -0.01
N VAL A 108 -0.14 -0.77 -0.37
CA VAL A 108 -1.52 -1.24 -0.20
C VAL A 108 -1.59 -2.08 1.04
#